data_AF-A0A1J4U7T1-F1
#
_entry.id   AF-A0A1J4U7T1-F1
#
_cell.length_a   1.000
_cell.length_b   1.000
_cell.length_c   1.000
_cell.angle_alpha   90.00
_cell.angle_beta   90.00
_cell.angle_gamma   90.00
#
_symmetry.space_group_name_H-M   'P 1'
#
loop_
_entity.id
_entity.type
_entity.pdbx_description
1 polymer ?
#
loop_
_entity_poly.entity_id
_entity_poly.type
_entity_poly.pdbx_seq_one_letter_code
_entity_poly.pdbx_strand_id
1 'polypeptide(L)'
;MASEALPLSWRRIPERYCLIGNSCENCKTNFFPTRKICPNCRRRGKLADKTYSGKGKVYSYSLVNVVPQGFELDAPYVLAIIELEEGPRVTAQIVDCGEKDVKIGSLVKMVFRKIKEDGDEGVIHYGFKFGLVK
;
A
#
# COMPACT_ATOMS: atom_id res chain seq x y z
N MET A 1 9.06 1.77 18.77
CA MET A 1 9.24 1.77 17.30
C MET A 1 9.21 3.21 16.82
N ALA A 2 10.06 3.60 15.87
CA ALA A 2 10.20 5.01 15.49
C ALA A 2 8.85 5.59 15.02
N SER A 3 8.34 6.58 15.77
CA SER A 3 7.23 7.43 15.32
C SER A 3 7.58 7.96 13.94
N GLU A 4 6.71 7.74 12.95
CA GLU A 4 7.00 8.26 11.62
C GLU A 4 6.85 9.78 11.73
N ALA A 5 7.93 10.53 11.51
CA ALA A 5 7.90 11.97 11.70
C ALA A 5 6.72 12.59 10.92
N LEU A 6 5.89 13.40 11.61
CA LEU A 6 4.67 13.99 11.06
C LEU A 6 4.83 14.59 9.65
N PRO A 7 5.93 15.32 9.33
CA PRO A 7 6.12 15.87 7.98
C PRO A 7 6.28 14.82 6.88
N LEU A 8 6.74 13.61 7.22
CA LEU A 8 6.86 12.50 6.27
C LEU A 8 5.49 11.89 5.97
N SER A 9 4.67 11.68 7.00
CA SER A 9 3.29 11.21 6.84
C SER A 9 2.49 12.19 5.98
N TRP A 10 2.58 13.49 6.27
CA TRP A 10 1.90 14.54 5.50
C TRP A 10 2.28 14.54 4.01
N ARG A 11 3.58 14.47 3.70
CA ARG A 11 4.07 14.43 2.30
C ARG A 11 3.60 13.20 1.52
N ARG A 12 3.28 12.10 2.21
CA ARG A 12 2.86 10.83 1.60
C ARG A 12 1.35 10.64 1.55
N ILE A 13 0.56 11.61 2.02
CA ILE A 13 -0.91 11.53 1.98
C ILE A 13 -1.44 11.19 0.58
N PRO A 14 -1.00 11.83 -0.52
CA PRO A 14 -1.53 11.51 -1.85
C PRO A 14 -1.30 10.04 -2.26
N GLU A 15 -0.14 9.49 -1.92
CA GLU A 15 0.20 8.07 -2.15
C GLU A 15 -0.62 7.13 -1.28
N ARG A 16 -0.79 7.46 0.00
CA ARG A 16 -1.45 6.59 0.98
C ARG A 16 -2.97 6.62 0.89
N TYR A 17 -3.56 7.75 0.53
CA TYR A 17 -5.01 7.96 0.61
C TYR A 17 -5.65 7.65 -0.74
N CYS A 18 -4.98 8.04 -1.83
CA CYS A 18 -5.55 7.99 -3.18
C CYS A 18 -4.75 7.09 -4.13
N LEU A 19 -3.73 6.37 -3.63
CA LEU A 19 -2.88 5.49 -4.42
C LEU A 19 -2.29 6.19 -5.66
N ILE A 20 -1.85 7.43 -5.48
CA ILE A 20 -1.20 8.20 -6.54
C ILE A 20 0.24 7.70 -6.69
N GLY A 21 0.51 7.07 -7.84
CA GLY A 21 1.87 6.73 -8.28
C GLY A 21 2.33 7.66 -9.39
N ASN A 22 3.33 7.23 -10.16
CA ASN A 22 3.72 7.94 -11.39
C ASN A 22 3.74 7.01 -12.59
N SER A 23 3.71 7.60 -13.77
CA SER A 23 4.03 6.95 -15.03
C SER A 23 5.08 7.76 -15.78
N CYS A 24 6.05 7.09 -16.39
CA CYS A 24 7.02 7.75 -17.26
C CYS A 24 6.42 7.98 -18.64
N GLU A 25 6.32 9.24 -19.09
CA GLU A 25 5.79 9.57 -20.41
C GLU A 25 6.61 8.96 -21.55
N ASN A 26 7.92 8.75 -21.34
CA ASN A 26 8.83 8.19 -22.35
C ASN A 26 8.72 6.67 -22.48
N CYS A 27 8.90 5.91 -21.39
CA CYS A 27 8.92 4.44 -21.43
C CYS A 27 7.62 3.77 -20.96
N LYS A 28 6.61 4.57 -20.58
CA LYS A 28 5.29 4.13 -20.09
C LYS A 28 5.30 3.22 -18.87
N THR A 29 6.45 3.07 -18.21
CA THR A 29 6.57 2.28 -16.97
C THR A 29 5.88 3.02 -15.82
N ASN A 30 5.03 2.29 -15.09
CA ASN A 30 4.34 2.77 -13.90
C ASN A 30 5.18 2.48 -12.65
N PHE A 31 5.16 3.39 -11.68
CA PHE A 31 5.91 3.30 -10.44
C PHE A 31 5.04 3.64 -9.23
N PHE A 32 5.16 2.82 -8.19
CA PHE A 32 4.63 3.08 -6.87
C PHE A 32 5.59 2.52 -5.81
N PRO A 33 5.92 3.25 -4.73
CA PRO A 33 5.59 4.66 -4.46
C PRO A 33 6.15 5.62 -5.52
N THR A 34 5.81 6.91 -5.40
CA THR A 34 6.29 7.90 -6.36
C THR A 34 7.83 7.99 -6.36
N ARG A 35 8.40 8.28 -7.53
CA ARG A 35 9.83 8.45 -7.77
C ARG A 35 10.07 9.82 -8.38
N LYS A 36 11.22 10.40 -8.06
CA LYS A 36 11.70 11.64 -8.70
C LYS A 36 12.43 11.40 -10.01
N ILE A 37 12.94 10.19 -10.22
CA ILE A 37 13.77 9.82 -11.37
C ILE A 37 13.32 8.45 -11.87
N CYS A 38 13.09 8.34 -13.19
CA CYS A 38 12.77 7.06 -13.82
C CYS A 38 14.01 6.14 -13.82
N PRO A 39 13.95 4.91 -13.29
CA PRO A 39 15.09 3.98 -13.33
C PRO A 39 15.53 3.61 -14.76
N ASN A 40 14.57 3.55 -15.69
CA ASN A 40 14.80 3.13 -17.08
C ASN A 40 15.38 4.27 -17.93
N CYS A 41 14.72 5.44 -17.92
CA CYS A 41 15.11 6.59 -18.74
C CYS A 41 16.09 7.56 -18.05
N ARG A 42 16.27 7.43 -16.73
CA ARG A 42 17.06 8.32 -15.87
C ARG A 42 16.65 9.78 -16.08
N ARG A 43 17.61 10.67 -16.31
CA ARG A 43 17.43 12.11 -16.54
C ARG A 43 16.50 12.45 -17.70
N ARG A 44 16.33 11.55 -18.68
CA ARG A 44 15.44 11.75 -19.83
C ARG A 44 13.98 11.40 -19.54
N GLY A 45 13.72 10.71 -18.43
CA GLY A 45 12.38 10.26 -18.08
C GLY A 45 11.56 11.42 -17.53
N LYS A 46 10.45 11.73 -18.20
CA LYS A 46 9.44 12.66 -17.69
C LYS A 46 8.38 11.87 -16.92
N LEU A 47 8.40 11.97 -15.60
CA LEU A 47 7.42 11.31 -14.73
C LEU A 47 6.24 12.25 -14.50
N ALA A 48 5.03 11.73 -14.72
CA ALA A 48 3.78 12.41 -14.41
C ALA A 48 2.99 11.59 -13.38
N ASP A 49 2.27 12.27 -12.48
CA ASP A 49 1.44 11.62 -11.49
C ASP A 49 0.27 10.89 -12.15
N LYS A 50 -0.08 9.74 -11.58
CA LYS A 50 -1.15 8.88 -12.07
C LYS A 50 -1.86 8.22 -10.89
N THR A 51 -3.16 8.46 -10.78
CA THR A 51 -4.03 7.76 -9.84
C THR A 51 -4.27 6.34 -10.31
N TYR A 52 -4.03 5.36 -9.44
CA TYR A 52 -4.24 3.94 -9.77
C TYR A 52 -5.65 3.49 -9.37
N SER A 53 -6.15 2.44 -10.03
CA SER A 53 -7.52 1.95 -9.85
C SER A 53 -7.80 1.41 -8.44
N GLY A 54 -6.72 1.06 -7.72
CA GLY A 54 -6.79 0.39 -6.43
C GLY A 54 -7.17 -1.08 -6.53
N LYS A 55 -7.26 -1.64 -7.74
CA LYS A 55 -7.49 -3.08 -7.94
C LYS A 55 -6.16 -3.80 -8.12
N GLY A 56 -6.12 -5.05 -7.68
CA GLY A 56 -4.94 -5.88 -7.84
C GLY A 56 -5.22 -7.35 -7.55
N LYS A 57 -4.14 -8.12 -7.56
CA LYS A 57 -4.15 -9.55 -7.22
C LYS A 57 -3.12 -9.84 -6.14
N VAL A 58 -3.42 -10.79 -5.27
CA VAL A 58 -2.46 -11.27 -4.26
C VAL A 58 -1.30 -11.97 -4.98
N TYR A 59 -0.11 -11.39 -4.91
CA TYR A 59 1.10 -11.98 -5.46
C TYR A 59 1.73 -12.98 -4.49
N SER A 60 1.79 -12.62 -3.21
CA SER A 60 2.26 -13.48 -2.11
C SER A 60 1.66 -12.96 -0.79
N TYR A 61 1.48 -13.82 0.21
CA TYR A 61 0.95 -13.42 1.51
C TYR A 61 1.55 -14.24 2.66
N SER A 62 1.41 -13.71 3.87
CA SER A 62 1.78 -14.38 5.13
C SER A 62 0.76 -14.03 6.21
N LEU A 63 0.48 -14.98 7.10
CA LEU A 63 -0.34 -14.78 8.28
C LEU A 63 0.56 -14.37 9.45
N VAL A 64 0.37 -13.16 9.96
CA VAL A 64 1.14 -12.65 11.10
C VAL A 64 0.40 -12.99 12.38
N ASN A 65 0.89 -14.01 13.09
CA ASN A 65 0.29 -14.50 14.35
C ASN A 65 0.85 -13.79 15.59
N VAL A 66 2.16 -13.50 15.59
CA VAL A 66 2.84 -12.79 16.68
C VAL A 66 3.09 -11.37 16.22
N VAL A 67 2.39 -10.43 16.84
CA VAL A 67 2.39 -9.03 16.42
C VAL A 67 3.26 -8.17 17.33
N PRO A 68 3.86 -7.09 16.80
CA PRO A 68 4.50 -6.10 17.63
C PRO A 68 3.49 -5.33 18.48
N GLN A 69 3.99 -4.68 19.53
CA GLN A 69 3.17 -3.86 20.41
C GLN A 69 2.43 -2.76 19.64
N GLY A 70 1.14 -2.58 19.91
CA GLY A 70 0.24 -1.65 19.22
C GLY A 70 -0.58 -2.23 18.06
N PHE A 71 -0.41 -3.52 17.76
CA PHE A 71 -1.18 -4.26 16.73
C PHE A 71 -1.93 -5.47 17.30
N GLU A 72 -2.03 -5.56 18.63
CA GLU A 72 -2.62 -6.70 19.34
C GLU A 72 -4.08 -6.94 18.95
N LEU A 73 -4.82 -5.85 18.68
CA LEU A 73 -6.23 -5.92 18.26
C LEU A 73 -6.41 -6.40 16.82
N ASP A 74 -5.36 -6.35 16.00
CA ASP A 74 -5.38 -6.79 14.61
C ASP A 74 -4.87 -8.24 14.45
N ALA A 75 -4.41 -8.89 15.53
CA ALA A 75 -3.87 -10.25 15.45
C ALA A 75 -4.98 -11.32 15.44
N PRO A 76 -4.88 -12.35 14.58
CA PRO A 76 -3.96 -12.49 13.46
C PRO A 76 -4.43 -11.69 12.23
N TYR A 77 -3.48 -11.11 11.47
CA TYR A 77 -3.78 -10.44 10.19
C TYR A 77 -2.99 -11.00 9.02
N VAL A 78 -3.57 -10.89 7.83
CA VAL A 78 -2.91 -11.25 6.57
C VAL A 78 -2.11 -10.05 6.05
N LEU A 79 -0.80 -10.23 5.90
CA LEU A 79 0.07 -9.29 5.21
C LEU A 79 0.37 -9.82 3.80
N ALA A 80 0.12 -9.01 2.78
CA ALA A 80 0.29 -9.43 1.39
C ALA A 80 1.12 -8.45 0.56
N ILE A 81 1.80 -9.01 -0.43
CA ILE A 81 2.28 -8.29 -1.60
C ILE A 81 1.18 -8.37 -2.66
N ILE A 82 0.73 -7.23 -3.13
CA ILE A 82 -0.36 -7.10 -4.09
C ILE A 82 0.19 -6.52 -5.37
N GLU A 83 -0.03 -7.22 -6.48
CA GLU A 83 0.27 -6.73 -7.81
C GLU A 83 -0.94 -5.95 -8.33
N LEU A 84 -0.76 -4.64 -8.48
CA LEU A 84 -1.80 -3.75 -8.99
C LEU A 84 -2.01 -3.97 -10.49
N GLU A 85 -3.21 -3.66 -11.00
CA GLU A 85 -3.52 -3.77 -12.43
C GLU A 85 -2.57 -2.94 -13.31
N GLU A 86 -2.06 -1.82 -12.79
CA GLU A 86 -1.09 -0.97 -13.48
C GLU A 86 0.34 -1.54 -13.52
N GLY A 87 0.62 -2.60 -12.74
CA GLY A 87 1.90 -3.31 -12.69
C GLY A 87 2.70 -3.21 -11.39
N PRO A 88 2.75 -2.06 -10.67
CA PRO A 88 3.51 -1.97 -9.42
C PRO A 88 3.01 -2.91 -8.33
N ARG A 89 3.93 -3.32 -7.45
CA ARG A 89 3.61 -4.15 -6.29
C ARG A 89 3.65 -3.34 -5.01
N VAL A 90 2.65 -3.56 -4.16
CA VAL A 90 2.51 -2.88 -2.87
C VAL A 90 2.40 -3.88 -1.73
N THR A 91 2.98 -3.56 -0.58
CA THR A 91 2.80 -4.35 0.64
C THR A 91 1.69 -3.72 1.47
N ALA A 92 0.66 -4.48 1.78
CA ALA A 92 -0.49 -4.02 2.56
C ALA A 92 -1.17 -5.18 3.28
N GLN A 93 -1.94 -4.87 4.32
CA GLN A 93 -2.79 -5.85 4.97
C GLN A 93 -4.03 -6.15 4.12
N ILE A 94 -4.48 -7.41 4.14
CA ILE A 94 -5.79 -7.80 3.65
C ILE A 94 -6.75 -7.84 4.83
N VAL A 95 -7.91 -7.19 4.68
CA VAL A 95 -8.93 -7.03 5.72
C VAL A 95 -10.28 -7.59 5.27
N ASP A 96 -11.19 -7.71 6.23
CA ASP A 96 -12.56 -8.19 6.03
C ASP A 96 -12.61 -9.62 5.43
N CYS A 97 -11.63 -10.46 5.77
CA CYS A 97 -11.53 -11.85 5.35
C CYS A 97 -11.08 -12.75 6.50
N GLY A 98 -11.50 -14.01 6.49
CA GLY A 98 -10.98 -15.05 7.38
C GLY A 98 -9.58 -15.53 6.95
N GLU A 99 -8.87 -16.17 7.87
CA GLU A 99 -7.48 -16.63 7.68
C GLU A 99 -7.27 -17.51 6.43
N LYS A 100 -8.29 -18.31 6.07
CA LYS A 100 -8.23 -19.28 4.96
C LYS A 100 -8.80 -18.75 3.65
N ASP A 101 -9.28 -17.51 3.62
CA ASP A 101 -9.96 -16.95 2.45
C ASP A 101 -8.97 -16.42 1.41
N VAL A 102 -7.74 -16.14 1.82
CA VAL A 102 -6.71 -15.55 0.96
C VAL A 102 -5.91 -16.64 0.24
N LYS A 103 -5.83 -16.52 -1.09
CA LYS A 103 -4.99 -17.36 -1.94
C LYS A 103 -4.16 -16.48 -2.87
N ILE A 104 -3.04 -17.01 -3.34
CA ILE A 104 -2.28 -16.36 -4.42
C ILE A 104 -3.20 -16.28 -5.65
N GLY A 105 -3.25 -15.10 -6.27
CA GLY A 105 -4.13 -14.79 -7.38
C GLY A 105 -5.52 -14.25 -6.99
N SER A 106 -5.89 -14.24 -5.71
CA SER A 106 -7.16 -13.65 -5.26
C SER A 106 -7.26 -12.18 -5.67
N LEU A 107 -8.42 -11.78 -6.20
CA LEU A 107 -8.70 -10.39 -6.56
C LEU A 107 -8.94 -9.56 -5.31
N VAL A 108 -8.33 -8.37 -5.28
CA VAL A 108 -8.43 -7.45 -4.16
C VAL A 108 -8.70 -6.02 -4.62
N LYS A 109 -9.32 -5.23 -3.75
CA LYS A 109 -9.58 -3.81 -3.97
C LYS A 109 -9.15 -2.99 -2.76
N MET A 110 -8.55 -1.84 -3.03
CA MET A 110 -8.11 -0.86 -2.04
C MET A 110 -9.29 -0.37 -1.19
N VAL A 111 -9.06 -0.28 0.11
CA VAL A 111 -9.94 0.35 1.08
C VAL A 111 -9.14 1.32 1.96
N PHE A 112 -9.76 2.44 2.32
CA PHE A 112 -9.16 3.43 3.21
C PHE A 112 -9.37 3.03 4.67
N ARG A 113 -8.30 2.91 5.45
CA ARG A 113 -8.35 2.42 6.85
C ARG A 113 -7.33 3.16 7.72
N LYS A 114 -7.57 3.12 9.04
CA LYS A 114 -6.54 3.44 10.04
C LYS A 114 -5.42 2.41 9.93
N ILE A 115 -4.18 2.87 9.84
CA ILE A 115 -2.98 2.04 9.75
C ILE A 115 -2.30 1.92 11.11
N LYS A 116 -2.15 3.05 11.81
CA LYS A 116 -1.57 3.13 13.16
C LYS A 116 -1.91 4.47 13.80
N GLU A 117 -1.56 4.62 15.07
CA GLU A 117 -1.67 5.84 15.86
C GLU A 117 -0.40 6.02 16.68
N ASP A 118 0.12 7.24 16.74
CA ASP A 118 1.37 7.55 17.44
C ASP A 118 1.13 7.83 18.95
N GLY A 119 0.54 6.87 19.66
CA GLY A 119 0.15 7.01 21.08
C GLY A 119 -1.13 7.83 21.31
N ASP A 120 -1.56 7.96 22.55
CA ASP A 120 -2.89 8.50 22.92
C ASP A 120 -3.09 9.99 22.55
N GLU A 121 -2.02 10.77 22.52
CA GLU A 121 -2.03 12.19 22.12
C GLU A 121 -1.45 12.41 20.71
N GLY A 122 -1.16 11.32 20.00
CA GLY A 122 -0.49 11.35 18.69
C GLY A 122 -1.43 11.52 17.51
N VAL A 123 -0.84 11.56 16.32
CA VAL A 123 -1.61 11.61 15.07
C VAL A 123 -2.04 10.21 14.66
N ILE A 124 -3.28 10.11 14.19
CA ILE A 124 -3.80 8.91 13.55
C ILE A 124 -3.34 8.88 12.10
N HIS A 125 -2.64 7.81 11.73
CA HIS A 125 -2.19 7.59 10.37
C HIS A 125 -3.19 6.73 9.62
N TYR A 126 -3.77 7.30 8.56
CA TYR A 126 -4.60 6.57 7.62
C TYR A 126 -3.83 6.18 6.36
N GLY A 127 -4.36 5.22 5.62
CA GLY A 127 -3.81 4.78 4.35
C GLY A 127 -4.63 3.65 3.74
N PHE A 128 -4.02 2.95 2.78
CA PHE A 128 -4.65 1.82 2.12
C PHE A 128 -4.42 0.50 2.87
N LYS A 129 -5.51 -0.26 3.03
CA LYS A 129 -5.50 -1.73 3.16
C LYS A 129 -6.24 -2.29 1.93
N PHE A 130 -6.38 -3.61 1.82
CA PHE A 130 -7.10 -4.24 0.71
C PHE A 130 -8.17 -5.20 1.22
N GLY A 131 -9.33 -5.24 0.57
CA GLY A 131 -10.37 -6.23 0.80
C GLY A 131 -10.46 -7.21 -0.37
N LEU A 132 -10.90 -8.45 -0.10
CA LEU A 132 -11.18 -9.42 -1.16
C LEU A 132 -12.38 -8.97 -2.00
N VAL A 133 -12.26 -9.11 -3.32
CA VAL A 133 -13.39 -8.93 -4.24
C VAL A 133 -14.05 -10.29 -4.41
N LYS A 134 -15.36 -10.37 -4.14
CA LYS A 134 -16.18 -11.57 -4.38
C LYS A 134 -16.40 -11.81 -5.87
#